data_AF-A0A523SKW2-F1
#
_entry.id   AF-A0A523SKW2-F1
#
_cell.length_a   1.000
_cell.length_b   1.000
_cell.length_c   1.000
_cell.angle_alpha   90.00
_cell.angle_beta   90.00
_cell.angle_gamma   90.00
#
_symmetry.space_group_name_H-M   'P 1'
#
loop_
_entity.id
_entity.type
_entity.pdbx_description
1 polymer ?
#
loop_
_entity_poly.entity_id
_entity_poly.type
_entity_poly.pdbx_seq_one_letter_code
_entity_poly.pdbx_strand_id
1 'polypeptide(L)'
;VETLKYIAKTGKPYEPNIAHHFAFRGSDDVTYVVSAYLAAKTAKLIGIEYLVLQNMLNTPKSTLGVKDLAKSRVLLRLIKTLEDRNFRVIYQPRAGLDFFSPDLDKAKIQLAAVTALMTDVEPERNNSPEIIHVVSYSEALFLANPDVINESIQITKAALKHYPEFRKKNSIYDIIQNKEIVAISNELWEEANILIKDMEKNVKNLYTSEGLYDVFKKGYFPVPYLWEGREEFSNAVNWTTTIMSGGVCVVDDKGKKMNIHDRLEKIKNLSVNKLVGSGNL
;
A
#
# COMPACT_ATOMS: atom_id res chain seq x y z
N VAL A 1 6.11 10.70 -15.45
CA VAL A 1 7.34 11.39 -14.99
C VAL A 1 7.31 12.88 -15.28
N GLU A 2 6.95 13.34 -16.49
CA GLU A 2 6.95 14.78 -16.83
C GLU A 2 6.09 15.65 -15.87
N THR A 3 4.90 15.19 -15.49
CA THR A 3 4.07 15.88 -14.49
C THR A 3 4.77 16.04 -13.13
N LEU A 4 5.54 15.04 -12.69
CA LEU A 4 6.31 15.12 -11.44
C LEU A 4 7.42 16.17 -11.52
N LYS A 5 8.10 16.29 -12.67
CA LYS A 5 9.13 17.34 -12.89
C LYS A 5 8.51 18.72 -12.77
N TYR A 6 7.30 18.91 -13.31
CA TYR A 6 6.57 20.16 -13.16
C TYR A 6 6.19 20.44 -11.70
N ILE A 7 5.65 19.44 -10.98
CA ILE A 7 5.29 19.58 -9.56
C ILE A 7 6.53 19.97 -8.74
N ALA A 8 7.66 19.28 -8.94
CA ALA A 8 8.94 19.57 -8.29
C ALA A 8 9.37 21.02 -8.54
N LYS A 9 9.30 21.50 -9.79
CA LYS A 9 9.62 22.90 -10.14
C LYS A 9 8.76 23.92 -9.40
N THR A 10 7.51 23.57 -9.08
CA THR A 10 6.59 24.46 -8.34
C THR A 10 6.72 24.39 -6.82
N GLY A 11 7.57 23.49 -6.28
CA GLY A 11 7.73 23.30 -4.83
C GLY A 11 6.47 22.76 -4.13
N LYS A 12 5.51 22.20 -4.88
CA LYS A 12 4.25 21.69 -4.32
C LYS A 12 4.42 20.27 -3.78
N PRO A 13 3.72 19.90 -2.69
CA PRO A 13 3.68 18.52 -2.23
C PRO A 13 3.10 17.57 -3.28
N TYR A 14 3.57 16.31 -3.26
CA TYR A 14 3.07 15.24 -4.10
C TYR A 14 2.39 14.16 -3.26
N GLU A 15 1.15 13.82 -3.61
CA GLU A 15 0.36 12.75 -2.98
C GLU A 15 0.10 11.63 -3.99
N PRO A 16 0.97 10.60 -4.09
CA PRO A 16 0.69 9.43 -4.92
C PRO A 16 -0.42 8.56 -4.34
N ASN A 17 -1.18 7.89 -5.22
CA ASN A 17 -2.15 6.85 -4.85
C ASN A 17 -1.81 5.47 -5.46
N ILE A 18 -0.56 5.26 -5.89
CA ILE A 18 -0.12 4.13 -6.72
C ILE A 18 -0.41 2.77 -6.08
N ALA A 19 -0.05 2.56 -4.81
CA ALA A 19 -0.23 1.27 -4.15
C ALA A 19 -1.69 0.81 -4.09
N HIS A 20 -2.62 1.75 -3.97
CA HIS A 20 -4.06 1.45 -3.91
C HIS A 20 -4.56 0.91 -5.26
N HIS A 21 -4.03 1.44 -6.38
CA HIS A 21 -4.37 0.92 -7.71
C HIS A 21 -3.93 -0.52 -7.91
N PHE A 22 -2.78 -0.91 -7.34
CA PHE A 22 -2.35 -2.31 -7.35
C PHE A 22 -3.24 -3.19 -6.48
N ALA A 23 -3.57 -2.74 -5.26
CA ALA A 23 -4.47 -3.48 -4.35
C ALA A 23 -5.83 -3.78 -5.01
N PHE A 24 -6.44 -2.78 -5.65
CA PHE A 24 -7.71 -2.95 -6.34
C PHE A 24 -7.66 -3.88 -7.56
N ARG A 25 -6.46 -4.20 -8.06
CA ARG A 25 -6.24 -5.16 -9.15
C ARG A 25 -5.79 -6.53 -8.64
N GLY A 26 -5.95 -6.78 -7.34
CA GLY A 26 -5.68 -8.05 -6.71
C GLY A 26 -4.20 -8.28 -6.38
N SER A 27 -3.38 -7.23 -6.32
CA SER A 27 -1.98 -7.41 -5.95
C SER A 27 -1.81 -7.86 -4.50
N ASP A 28 -0.71 -8.55 -4.22
CA ASP A 28 -0.33 -8.93 -2.87
C ASP A 28 0.25 -7.77 -2.04
N ASP A 29 0.37 -7.98 -0.73
CA ASP A 29 0.84 -6.96 0.22
C ASP A 29 2.30 -6.53 -0.05
N VAL A 30 3.15 -7.43 -0.58
CA VAL A 30 4.53 -7.07 -0.99
C VAL A 30 4.49 -6.06 -2.15
N THR A 31 3.66 -6.31 -3.16
CA THR A 31 3.47 -5.39 -4.29
C THR A 31 2.92 -4.04 -3.83
N TYR A 32 1.99 -4.04 -2.87
CA TYR A 32 1.45 -2.80 -2.30
C TYR A 32 2.57 -1.91 -1.72
N VAL A 33 3.40 -2.45 -0.82
CA VAL A 33 4.44 -1.65 -0.16
C VAL A 33 5.60 -1.29 -1.10
N VAL A 34 5.97 -2.19 -2.02
CA VAL A 34 7.09 -1.98 -2.95
C VAL A 34 6.72 -0.98 -4.06
N SER A 35 5.50 -1.03 -4.58
CA SER A 35 5.04 -0.06 -5.59
C SER A 35 4.99 1.36 -5.04
N ALA A 36 4.56 1.53 -3.78
CA ALA A 36 4.67 2.82 -3.08
C ALA A 36 6.12 3.28 -2.93
N TYR A 37 7.04 2.38 -2.58
CA TYR A 37 8.46 2.70 -2.46
C TYR A 37 9.07 3.18 -3.78
N LEU A 38 8.84 2.46 -4.89
CA LEU A 38 9.32 2.89 -6.21
C LEU A 38 8.75 4.26 -6.59
N ALA A 39 7.45 4.49 -6.35
CA ALA A 39 6.81 5.78 -6.64
C ALA A 39 7.41 6.91 -5.81
N ALA A 40 7.62 6.71 -4.51
CA ALA A 40 8.23 7.70 -3.61
C ALA A 40 9.69 7.97 -3.98
N LYS A 41 10.48 6.93 -4.28
CA LYS A 41 11.89 7.08 -4.66
C LYS A 41 12.03 7.75 -6.03
N THR A 42 11.15 7.44 -6.98
CA THR A 42 11.08 8.16 -8.26
C THR A 42 10.79 9.65 -8.05
N ALA A 43 9.79 9.98 -7.20
CA ALA A 43 9.46 11.36 -6.86
C ALA A 43 10.64 12.09 -6.21
N LYS A 44 11.31 11.45 -5.25
CA LYS A 44 12.53 11.96 -4.62
C LYS A 44 13.61 12.28 -5.65
N LEU A 45 13.93 11.35 -6.54
CA LEU A 45 14.97 11.51 -7.56
C LEU A 45 14.64 12.63 -8.57
N ILE A 46 13.36 12.90 -8.80
CA ILE A 46 12.89 13.99 -9.66
C ILE A 46 12.99 15.37 -8.95
N GLY A 47 13.15 15.39 -7.63
CA GLY A 47 13.28 16.62 -6.84
C GLY A 47 12.00 17.06 -6.14
N ILE A 48 11.04 16.16 -5.92
CA ILE A 48 9.92 16.44 -5.00
C ILE A 48 10.48 16.60 -3.58
N GLU A 49 10.08 17.64 -2.87
CA GLU A 49 10.56 17.88 -1.49
C GLU A 49 9.62 17.30 -0.42
N TYR A 50 8.31 17.34 -0.66
CA TYR A 50 7.30 16.89 0.30
C TYR A 50 6.43 15.81 -0.33
N LEU A 51 6.49 14.60 0.24
CA LEU A 51 5.62 13.50 -0.12
C LEU A 51 4.51 13.36 0.91
N VAL A 52 3.26 13.49 0.48
CA VAL A 52 2.10 13.07 1.29
C VAL A 52 1.90 11.58 1.04
N LEU A 53 2.32 10.75 1.98
CA LEU A 53 2.19 9.30 1.89
C LEU A 53 0.76 8.90 2.26
N GLN A 54 -0.07 8.74 1.24
CA GLN A 54 -1.40 8.19 1.42
C GLN A 54 -1.32 6.69 1.71
N ASN A 55 -1.95 6.25 2.79
CA ASN A 55 -2.05 4.85 3.17
C ASN A 55 -3.51 4.47 3.39
N MET A 56 -4.03 3.67 2.47
CA MET A 56 -5.41 3.19 2.54
C MET A 56 -5.44 1.88 3.32
N LEU A 57 -6.06 1.93 4.51
CA LEU A 57 -6.26 0.78 5.39
C LEU A 57 -7.51 -0.01 4.98
N ASN A 58 -7.64 -1.24 5.47
CA ASN A 58 -8.70 -2.20 5.13
C ASN A 58 -8.92 -2.32 3.62
N THR A 59 -7.81 -2.35 2.87
CA THR A 59 -7.82 -2.50 1.40
C THR A 59 -6.98 -3.72 1.02
N PRO A 60 -7.62 -4.81 0.54
CA PRO A 60 -9.07 -4.99 0.37
C PRO A 60 -9.85 -5.09 1.69
N LYS A 61 -11.19 -4.91 1.66
CA LYS A 61 -12.07 -4.93 2.85
C LYS A 61 -12.00 -6.19 3.71
N SER A 62 -11.54 -7.29 3.12
CA SER A 62 -11.39 -8.61 3.74
C SER A 62 -10.08 -8.78 4.53
N THR A 63 -9.19 -7.79 4.51
CA THR A 63 -7.96 -7.79 5.31
C THR A 63 -8.28 -7.66 6.79
N LEU A 64 -7.62 -8.44 7.64
CA LEU A 64 -7.76 -8.33 9.10
C LEU A 64 -6.95 -7.12 9.61
N GLY A 65 -7.49 -6.40 10.59
CA GLY A 65 -6.87 -5.17 11.12
C GLY A 65 -5.41 -5.35 11.54
N VAL A 66 -5.05 -6.49 12.15
CA VAL A 66 -3.66 -6.79 12.56
C VAL A 66 -2.70 -6.94 11.37
N LYS A 67 -3.15 -7.52 10.26
CA LYS A 67 -2.35 -7.65 9.03
C LYS A 67 -2.20 -6.32 8.33
N ASP A 68 -3.29 -5.55 8.31
CA ASP A 68 -3.29 -4.24 7.71
C ASP A 68 -2.42 -3.24 8.49
N LEU A 69 -2.39 -3.37 9.82
CA LEU A 69 -1.47 -2.65 10.69
C LEU A 69 0.00 -2.99 10.38
N ALA A 70 0.33 -4.28 10.26
CA ALA A 70 1.67 -4.73 9.88
C ALA A 70 2.08 -4.16 8.50
N LYS A 71 1.19 -4.25 7.50
CA LYS A 71 1.41 -3.69 6.15
C LYS A 71 1.65 -2.18 6.20
N SER A 72 0.83 -1.46 6.94
CA SER A 72 0.92 0.01 7.08
C SER A 72 2.21 0.44 7.78
N ARG A 73 2.64 -0.28 8.81
CA ARG A 73 3.94 -0.07 9.49
C ARG A 73 5.12 -0.32 8.55
N VAL A 74 5.08 -1.41 7.78
CA VAL A 74 6.14 -1.72 6.81
C VAL A 74 6.20 -0.68 5.70
N LEU A 75 5.04 -0.28 5.16
CA LEU A 75 4.95 0.81 4.19
C LEU A 75 5.63 2.06 4.74
N LEU A 76 5.18 2.57 5.89
CA LEU A 76 5.70 3.80 6.46
C LEU A 76 7.21 3.70 6.75
N ARG A 77 7.65 2.57 7.33
CA ARG A 77 9.07 2.30 7.59
C ARG A 77 9.89 2.34 6.30
N LEU A 78 9.39 1.74 5.21
CA LEU A 78 10.11 1.67 3.93
C LEU A 78 10.26 3.07 3.33
N ILE A 79 9.18 3.84 3.29
CA ILE A 79 9.19 5.18 2.70
C ILE A 79 10.02 6.15 3.54
N LYS A 80 10.00 6.04 4.88
CA LYS A 80 10.84 6.85 5.77
C LYS A 80 12.34 6.63 5.56
N THR A 81 12.78 5.48 5.01
CA THR A 81 14.20 5.31 4.62
C THR A 81 14.65 6.27 3.50
N LEU A 82 13.71 6.88 2.80
CA LEU A 82 13.97 7.86 1.76
C LEU A 82 14.07 9.29 2.32
N GLU A 83 13.77 9.53 3.59
CA GLU A 83 13.86 10.87 4.15
C GLU A 83 15.31 11.37 4.22
N ASP A 84 15.50 12.62 3.86
CA ASP A 84 16.73 13.37 4.09
C ASP A 84 16.42 14.88 4.15
N ARG A 85 17.44 15.73 4.16
CA ARG A 85 17.27 17.19 4.22
C ARG A 85 16.44 17.79 3.07
N ASN A 86 16.29 17.07 1.96
CA ASN A 86 15.61 17.51 0.74
C ASN A 86 14.34 16.69 0.44
N PHE A 87 14.01 15.70 1.27
CA PHE A 87 12.83 14.84 1.07
C PHE A 87 12.17 14.53 2.39
N ARG A 88 10.95 15.04 2.60
CA ARG A 88 10.16 14.84 3.81
C ARG A 88 8.89 14.06 3.51
N VAL A 89 8.59 13.09 4.36
CA VAL A 89 7.36 12.29 4.29
C VAL A 89 6.34 12.83 5.30
N ILE A 90 5.12 13.06 4.84
CA ILE A 90 3.97 13.45 5.65
C ILE A 90 2.97 12.31 5.59
N TYR A 91 2.67 11.67 6.72
CA TYR A 91 1.83 10.47 6.72
C TYR A 91 0.34 10.84 6.72
N GLN A 92 -0.41 10.28 5.77
CA GLN A 92 -1.85 10.51 5.59
C GLN A 92 -2.61 9.18 5.43
N PRO A 93 -2.99 8.49 6.51
CA PRO A 93 -3.83 7.32 6.40
C PRO A 93 -5.30 7.68 6.14
N ARG A 94 -6.03 6.71 5.59
CA ARG A 94 -7.46 6.76 5.30
C ARG A 94 -8.08 5.37 5.29
N ALA A 95 -9.41 5.33 5.36
CA ALA A 95 -10.17 4.11 5.17
C ALA A 95 -10.19 3.67 3.69
N GLY A 96 -10.29 2.35 3.49
CA GLY A 96 -10.53 1.70 2.22
C GLY A 96 -11.88 2.07 1.63
N LEU A 97 -11.92 2.29 0.32
CA LEU A 97 -13.16 2.63 -0.39
C LEU A 97 -14.17 1.47 -0.29
N ASP A 98 -13.70 0.24 -0.45
CA ASP A 98 -14.53 -0.97 -0.41
C ASP A 98 -14.86 -1.44 1.02
N PHE A 99 -14.30 -0.80 2.04
CA PHE A 99 -14.46 -1.22 3.43
C PHE A 99 -15.86 -0.95 4.00
N PHE A 100 -16.49 0.16 3.60
CA PHE A 100 -17.74 0.62 4.18
C PHE A 100 -18.94 -0.25 3.79
N SER A 101 -19.81 -0.49 4.75
CA SER A 101 -21.11 -1.14 4.56
C SER A 101 -22.10 -0.15 3.93
N PRO A 102 -23.06 -0.62 3.10
CA PRO A 102 -24.22 0.19 2.72
C PRO A 102 -25.19 0.44 3.89
N ASP A 103 -25.02 -0.26 5.01
CA ASP A 103 -25.68 0.03 6.30
C ASP A 103 -24.93 1.17 7.00
N LEU A 104 -25.60 2.32 7.15
CA LEU A 104 -24.98 3.55 7.66
C LEU A 104 -24.54 3.44 9.13
N ASP A 105 -25.28 2.73 9.98
CA ASP A 105 -24.90 2.57 11.39
C ASP A 105 -23.63 1.73 11.48
N LYS A 106 -23.57 0.64 10.71
CA LYS A 106 -22.36 -0.16 10.58
C LYS A 106 -21.20 0.63 9.97
N ALA A 107 -21.46 1.46 8.97
CA ALA A 107 -20.42 2.28 8.33
C ALA A 107 -19.83 3.33 9.27
N LYS A 108 -20.64 3.94 10.14
CA LYS A 108 -20.19 4.85 11.20
C LYS A 108 -19.30 4.14 12.22
N ILE A 109 -19.68 2.92 12.62
CA ILE A 109 -18.85 2.06 13.49
C ILE A 109 -17.52 1.72 12.80
N GLN A 110 -17.57 1.35 11.52
CA GLN A 110 -16.38 1.07 10.71
C GLN A 110 -15.46 2.28 10.61
N LEU A 111 -16.00 3.49 10.41
CA LEU A 111 -15.23 4.74 10.37
C LEU A 111 -14.47 4.98 11.68
N ALA A 112 -15.14 4.79 12.83
CA ALA A 112 -14.50 4.92 14.13
C ALA A 112 -13.41 3.85 14.34
N ALA A 113 -13.70 2.59 13.98
CA ALA A 113 -12.78 1.47 14.15
C ALA A 113 -11.51 1.60 13.29
N VAL A 114 -11.65 1.96 12.01
CA VAL A 114 -10.48 2.18 11.14
C VAL A 114 -9.70 3.42 11.57
N THR A 115 -10.37 4.48 12.03
CA THR A 115 -9.67 5.66 12.59
C THR A 115 -8.82 5.28 13.80
N ALA A 116 -9.31 4.45 14.71
CA ALA A 116 -8.52 3.92 15.82
C ALA A 116 -7.28 3.15 15.32
N LEU A 117 -7.47 2.25 14.34
CA LEU A 117 -6.40 1.48 13.72
C LEU A 117 -5.32 2.37 13.06
N MET A 118 -5.70 3.48 12.44
CA MET A 118 -4.73 4.45 11.89
C MET A 118 -3.80 5.01 12.96
N THR A 119 -4.31 5.25 14.18
CA THR A 119 -3.47 5.72 15.30
C THR A 119 -2.56 4.65 15.88
N ASP A 120 -2.82 3.37 15.59
CA ASP A 120 -1.99 2.25 16.03
C ASP A 120 -0.78 2.01 15.12
N VAL A 121 -0.72 2.66 13.95
CA VAL A 121 0.41 2.50 13.02
C VAL A 121 1.70 3.01 13.66
N GLU A 122 1.69 4.20 14.26
CA GLU A 122 2.80 4.75 15.07
C GLU A 122 2.31 5.10 16.49
N PRO A 123 1.99 4.12 17.34
CA PRO A 123 1.24 4.34 18.58
C PRO A 123 2.00 5.17 19.62
N GLU A 124 3.34 5.22 19.50
CA GLU A 124 4.26 5.96 20.37
C GLU A 124 4.49 7.41 19.92
N ARG A 125 4.01 7.79 18.73
CA ARG A 125 4.28 9.10 18.15
C ARG A 125 3.04 9.99 18.28
N ASN A 126 3.08 10.90 19.26
CA ASN A 126 1.96 11.80 19.58
C ASN A 126 1.47 12.68 18.41
N ASN A 127 2.34 13.00 17.45
CA ASN A 127 2.01 13.82 16.28
C ASN A 127 1.81 12.98 15.01
N SER A 128 1.57 11.68 15.15
CA SER A 128 1.28 10.77 14.03
C SER A 128 -0.13 10.19 14.14
N PRO A 129 -0.86 10.06 13.02
CA PRO A 129 -0.51 10.60 11.69
C PRO A 129 -0.58 12.13 11.64
N GLU A 130 0.22 12.76 10.78
CA GLU A 130 0.21 14.22 10.60
C GLU A 130 -1.07 14.73 9.92
N ILE A 131 -1.64 13.94 9.01
CA ILE A 131 -2.89 14.25 8.30
C ILE A 131 -3.81 13.04 8.40
N ILE A 132 -5.11 13.25 8.57
CA ILE A 132 -6.13 12.22 8.39
C ILE A 132 -6.98 12.59 7.19
N HIS A 133 -7.05 11.69 6.20
CA HIS A 133 -8.04 11.83 5.13
C HIS A 133 -9.34 11.14 5.58
N VAL A 134 -10.34 11.96 5.90
CA VAL A 134 -11.67 11.52 6.35
C VAL A 134 -12.46 11.03 5.15
N VAL A 135 -12.74 9.73 5.10
CA VAL A 135 -13.67 9.14 4.14
C VAL A 135 -15.08 9.26 4.71
N SER A 136 -16.06 9.54 3.85
CA SER A 136 -17.45 9.64 4.28
C SER A 136 -18.00 8.28 4.71
N TYR A 137 -18.78 8.19 5.78
CA TYR A 137 -19.44 6.93 6.13
C TYR A 137 -20.46 6.48 5.08
N SER A 138 -20.90 7.38 4.17
CA SER A 138 -21.84 7.06 3.09
C SER A 138 -21.18 6.47 1.84
N GLU A 139 -19.86 6.24 1.85
CA GLU A 139 -19.05 5.86 0.68
C GLU A 139 -19.66 4.74 -0.16
N ALA A 140 -20.24 3.72 0.49
CA ALA A 140 -20.81 2.55 -0.17
C ALA A 140 -22.27 2.72 -0.63
N LEU A 141 -22.91 3.87 -0.37
CA LEU A 141 -24.34 4.07 -0.59
C LEU A 141 -24.67 5.32 -1.43
N PHE A 142 -24.14 6.49 -1.08
CA PHE A 142 -24.45 7.74 -1.80
C PHE A 142 -23.36 8.81 -1.63
N LEU A 143 -23.35 9.78 -2.55
CA LEU A 143 -22.42 10.90 -2.52
C LEU A 143 -22.62 11.76 -1.26
N ALA A 144 -21.53 11.97 -0.53
CA ALA A 144 -21.57 12.75 0.70
C ALA A 144 -21.95 14.22 0.44
N ASN A 145 -22.94 14.69 1.18
CA ASN A 145 -23.27 16.11 1.28
C ASN A 145 -22.50 16.75 2.47
N PRO A 146 -22.59 18.08 2.68
CA PRO A 146 -21.89 18.73 3.79
C PRO A 146 -22.20 18.15 5.17
N ASP A 147 -23.44 17.71 5.43
CA ASP A 147 -23.83 17.14 6.73
C ASP A 147 -23.17 15.78 6.99
N VAL A 148 -23.15 14.91 5.97
CA VAL A 148 -22.45 13.62 6.02
C VAL A 148 -20.95 13.82 6.27
N ILE A 149 -20.34 14.80 5.59
CA ILE A 149 -18.92 15.11 5.79
C ILE A 149 -18.69 15.61 7.21
N ASN A 150 -19.52 16.53 7.71
CA ASN A 150 -19.40 17.06 9.05
C ASN A 150 -19.53 15.96 10.12
N GLU A 151 -20.52 15.08 10.00
CA GLU A 151 -20.68 13.94 10.92
C GLU A 151 -19.51 12.95 10.82
N SER A 152 -19.03 12.65 9.61
CA SER A 152 -17.83 11.79 9.42
C SER A 152 -16.61 12.39 10.12
N ILE A 153 -16.39 13.71 10.00
CA ILE A 153 -15.32 14.43 10.70
C ILE A 153 -15.50 14.33 12.23
N GLN A 154 -16.72 14.48 12.74
CA GLN A 154 -17.00 14.38 14.17
C GLN A 154 -16.67 12.97 14.71
N ILE A 155 -17.07 11.92 13.99
CA ILE A 155 -16.77 10.52 14.35
C ILE A 155 -15.25 10.30 14.36
N THR A 156 -14.55 10.70 13.29
CA THR A 156 -13.09 10.57 13.22
C THR A 156 -12.40 11.34 14.35
N LYS A 157 -12.78 12.61 14.60
CA LYS A 157 -12.18 13.40 15.69
C LYS A 157 -12.44 12.78 17.06
N ALA A 158 -13.62 12.23 17.30
CA ALA A 158 -13.93 11.53 18.55
C ALA A 158 -13.03 10.30 18.72
N ALA A 159 -12.87 9.47 17.69
CA ALA A 159 -11.98 8.31 17.72
C ALA A 159 -10.52 8.72 17.98
N LEU A 160 -9.99 9.71 17.26
CA LEU A 160 -8.63 10.22 17.46
C LEU A 160 -8.39 10.76 18.87
N LYS A 161 -9.41 11.40 19.46
CA LYS A 161 -9.31 11.99 20.80
C LYS A 161 -9.36 10.92 21.91
N HIS A 162 -10.29 9.98 21.81
CA HIS A 162 -10.63 9.09 22.92
C HIS A 162 -9.91 7.73 22.86
N TYR A 163 -9.63 7.22 21.66
CA TYR A 163 -9.05 5.90 21.51
C TYR A 163 -7.63 5.79 22.08
N PRO A 164 -6.69 6.74 21.89
CA PRO A 164 -5.34 6.61 22.46
C PRO A 164 -5.34 6.50 24.00
N GLU A 165 -6.22 7.26 24.69
CA GLU A 165 -6.39 7.15 26.13
C GLU A 165 -6.98 5.79 26.54
N PHE A 166 -7.99 5.32 25.81
CA PHE A 166 -8.59 4.01 26.02
C PHE A 166 -7.57 2.88 25.83
N ARG A 167 -6.77 2.93 24.75
CA ARG A 167 -5.68 1.99 24.45
C ARG A 167 -4.70 1.90 25.60
N LYS A 168 -4.25 3.05 26.12
CA LYS A 168 -3.30 3.14 27.24
C LYS A 168 -3.87 2.54 28.53
N LYS A 169 -5.15 2.78 28.84
CA LYS A 169 -5.80 2.30 30.08
C LYS A 169 -6.11 0.80 30.07
N ASN A 170 -6.28 0.20 28.90
CA ASN A 170 -6.76 -1.19 28.75
C ASN A 170 -5.67 -2.16 28.26
N SER A 171 -4.38 -1.79 28.34
CA SER A 171 -3.24 -2.62 27.89
C SER A 171 -3.37 -3.14 26.45
N ILE A 172 -4.11 -2.43 25.60
CA ILE A 172 -4.25 -2.79 24.17
C ILE A 172 -2.90 -2.63 23.44
N TYR A 173 -2.02 -1.80 23.99
CA TYR A 173 -0.66 -1.63 23.51
C TYR A 173 0.10 -2.95 23.35
N ASP A 174 0.00 -3.85 24.34
CA ASP A 174 0.69 -5.15 24.31
C ASP A 174 0.15 -6.06 23.20
N ILE A 175 -1.12 -5.90 22.84
CA ILE A 175 -1.78 -6.65 21.77
C ILE A 175 -1.29 -6.15 20.41
N ILE A 176 -1.28 -4.82 20.18
CA ILE A 176 -0.87 -4.24 18.89
C ILE A 176 0.65 -4.29 18.66
N GLN A 177 1.44 -4.57 19.70
CA GLN A 177 2.89 -4.78 19.64
C GLN A 177 3.30 -6.23 19.89
N ASN A 178 2.36 -7.17 19.79
CA ASN A 178 2.66 -8.56 20.07
C ASN A 178 3.72 -9.13 19.10
N LYS A 179 4.37 -10.22 19.53
CA LYS A 179 5.44 -10.88 18.76
C LYS A 179 5.00 -11.33 17.36
N GLU A 180 3.72 -11.69 17.21
CA GLU A 180 3.17 -12.14 15.94
C GLU A 180 3.11 -11.01 14.90
N ILE A 181 2.58 -9.84 15.27
CA ILE A 181 2.52 -8.66 14.39
C ILE A 181 3.93 -8.21 14.00
N VAL A 182 4.87 -8.25 14.95
CA VAL A 182 6.28 -7.93 14.68
C VAL A 182 6.89 -8.93 13.69
N ALA A 183 6.66 -10.22 13.87
CA ALA A 183 7.17 -11.26 12.96
C ALA A 183 6.62 -11.08 11.54
N ILE A 184 5.31 -10.86 11.40
CA ILE A 184 4.65 -10.61 10.10
C ILE A 184 5.21 -9.35 9.44
N SER A 185 5.41 -8.28 10.23
CA SER A 185 5.98 -7.02 9.72
C SER A 185 7.42 -7.22 9.23
N ASN A 186 8.22 -8.01 9.94
CA ASN A 186 9.60 -8.29 9.55
C ASN A 186 9.66 -9.16 8.29
N GLU A 187 8.81 -10.18 8.17
CA GLU A 187 8.71 -11.00 6.96
C GLU A 187 8.38 -10.15 5.74
N LEU A 188 7.32 -9.32 5.82
CA LEU A 188 6.94 -8.44 4.72
C LEU A 188 8.03 -7.41 4.40
N TRP A 189 8.72 -6.88 5.42
CA TRP A 189 9.85 -5.97 5.24
C TRP A 189 11.01 -6.64 4.48
N GLU A 190 11.37 -7.87 4.85
CA GLU A 190 12.43 -8.63 4.19
C GLU A 190 12.08 -8.96 2.74
N GLU A 191 10.87 -9.46 2.49
CA GLU A 191 10.37 -9.75 1.14
C GLU A 191 10.38 -8.49 0.25
N ALA A 192 9.92 -7.36 0.79
CA ALA A 192 9.93 -6.08 0.07
C ALA A 192 11.35 -5.63 -0.27
N ASN A 193 12.30 -5.73 0.67
CA ASN A 193 13.69 -5.35 0.43
C ASN A 193 14.38 -6.28 -0.59
N ILE A 194 14.10 -7.57 -0.56
CA ILE A 194 14.60 -8.53 -1.57
C ILE A 194 14.09 -8.14 -2.96
N LEU A 195 12.79 -7.87 -3.08
CA LEU A 195 12.17 -7.48 -4.36
C LEU A 195 12.73 -6.16 -4.90
N ILE A 196 12.88 -5.14 -4.04
CA ILE A 196 13.46 -3.83 -4.40
C ILE A 196 14.90 -4.01 -4.90
N LYS A 197 15.74 -4.73 -4.16
CA LYS A 197 17.14 -4.96 -4.53
C LYS A 197 17.27 -5.72 -5.85
N ASP A 198 16.39 -6.70 -6.10
CA ASP A 198 16.37 -7.43 -7.36
C ASP A 198 16.03 -6.48 -8.53
N MET A 199 15.01 -5.64 -8.40
CA MET A 199 14.67 -4.65 -9.42
C MET A 199 15.80 -3.64 -9.65
N GLU A 200 16.43 -3.13 -8.59
CA GLU A 200 17.56 -2.19 -8.71
C GLU A 200 18.76 -2.79 -9.43
N LYS A 201 18.96 -4.10 -9.29
CA LYS A 201 20.03 -4.83 -9.97
C LYS A 201 19.69 -5.16 -11.42
N ASN A 202 18.44 -5.53 -11.71
CA ASN A 202 18.07 -6.20 -12.96
C ASN A 202 17.20 -5.36 -13.90
N VAL A 203 16.69 -4.20 -13.46
CA VAL A 203 15.90 -3.28 -14.30
C VAL A 203 16.72 -2.03 -14.60
N LYS A 204 17.08 -1.88 -15.88
CA LYS A 204 17.82 -0.72 -16.37
C LYS A 204 16.96 0.54 -16.17
N ASN A 205 17.58 1.63 -15.71
CA ASN A 205 16.91 2.92 -15.51
C ASN A 205 15.61 2.81 -14.69
N LEU A 206 15.60 1.96 -13.65
CA LEU A 206 14.41 1.61 -12.86
C LEU A 206 13.47 2.79 -12.52
N TYR A 207 14.03 3.95 -12.18
CA TYR A 207 13.29 5.13 -11.75
C TYR A 207 12.93 6.10 -12.90
N THR A 208 12.89 5.64 -14.16
CA THR A 208 12.35 6.36 -15.32
C THR A 208 11.01 5.77 -15.76
N SER A 209 10.32 6.43 -16.69
CA SER A 209 9.05 5.92 -17.24
C SER A 209 9.23 4.52 -17.84
N GLU A 210 10.33 4.31 -18.56
CA GLU A 210 10.68 3.05 -19.22
C GLU A 210 11.01 1.97 -18.19
N GLY A 211 11.82 2.28 -17.17
CA GLY A 211 12.16 1.33 -16.12
C GLY A 211 10.93 0.89 -15.31
N LEU A 212 10.04 1.82 -14.95
CA LEU A 212 8.80 1.50 -14.24
C LEU A 212 7.83 0.68 -15.11
N TYR A 213 7.76 0.97 -16.41
CA TYR A 213 7.02 0.15 -17.36
C TYR A 213 7.60 -1.27 -17.42
N ASP A 214 8.92 -1.41 -17.50
CA ASP A 214 9.61 -2.70 -17.53
C ASP A 214 9.37 -3.53 -16.27
N VAL A 215 9.36 -2.91 -15.08
CA VAL A 215 8.99 -3.57 -13.81
C VAL A 215 7.63 -4.25 -13.96
N PHE A 216 6.64 -3.48 -14.43
CA PHE A 216 5.28 -3.98 -14.57
C PHE A 216 5.20 -5.07 -15.66
N LYS A 217 5.78 -4.81 -16.84
CA LYS A 217 5.83 -5.73 -17.99
C LYS A 217 6.51 -7.06 -17.68
N LYS A 218 7.55 -7.06 -16.82
CA LYS A 218 8.26 -8.27 -16.39
C LYS A 218 7.48 -9.09 -15.36
N GLY A 219 6.44 -8.52 -14.75
CA GLY A 219 5.59 -9.24 -13.78
C GLY A 219 6.04 -9.11 -12.33
N TYR A 220 6.87 -8.12 -12.00
CA TYR A 220 7.25 -7.85 -10.60
C TYR A 220 6.05 -7.50 -9.73
N PHE A 221 5.00 -6.92 -10.31
CA PHE A 221 3.77 -6.51 -9.63
C PHE A 221 2.56 -7.29 -10.15
N PRO A 222 2.23 -8.44 -9.54
CA PRO A 222 1.02 -9.21 -9.79
C PRO A 222 -0.24 -8.35 -9.72
N VAL A 223 -1.09 -8.48 -10.74
CA VAL A 223 -2.38 -7.80 -10.89
C VAL A 223 -3.39 -8.74 -11.58
N PRO A 224 -3.76 -9.88 -10.96
CA PRO A 224 -4.61 -10.88 -11.60
C PRO A 224 -5.97 -10.33 -12.07
N TYR A 225 -6.46 -9.27 -11.44
CA TYR A 225 -7.74 -8.62 -11.75
C TYR A 225 -7.60 -7.40 -12.67
N LEU A 226 -6.44 -7.20 -13.30
CA LEU A 226 -6.29 -6.17 -14.34
C LEU A 226 -7.30 -6.42 -15.48
N TRP A 227 -8.08 -5.41 -15.84
CA TRP A 227 -9.09 -5.52 -16.91
C TRP A 227 -8.51 -5.19 -18.29
N GLU A 228 -7.97 -3.98 -18.46
CA GLU A 228 -7.39 -3.51 -19.72
C GLU A 228 -5.87 -3.77 -19.77
N GLY A 229 -5.35 -4.06 -20.97
CA GLY A 229 -3.91 -4.31 -21.18
C GLY A 229 -3.43 -5.70 -20.74
N ARG A 230 -4.34 -6.67 -20.54
CA ARG A 230 -3.98 -8.03 -20.06
C ARG A 230 -2.98 -8.76 -20.95
N GLU A 231 -3.09 -8.63 -22.27
CA GLU A 231 -2.15 -9.25 -23.22
C GLU A 231 -0.76 -8.63 -23.12
N GLU A 232 -0.71 -7.30 -23.06
CA GLU A 232 0.53 -6.54 -22.90
C GLU A 232 1.21 -6.93 -21.58
N PHE A 233 0.47 -6.92 -20.48
CA PHE A 233 0.98 -7.19 -19.14
C PHE A 233 0.72 -8.62 -18.68
N SER A 234 0.75 -9.59 -19.59
CA SER A 234 0.45 -11.00 -19.29
C SER A 234 1.31 -11.57 -18.15
N ASN A 235 2.58 -11.17 -18.06
CA ASN A 235 3.47 -11.57 -16.98
C ASN A 235 3.07 -10.99 -15.61
N ALA A 236 2.31 -9.90 -15.56
CA ALA A 236 1.75 -9.34 -14.33
C ALA A 236 0.36 -9.90 -14.02
N VAL A 237 -0.38 -10.36 -15.03
CA VAL A 237 -1.73 -10.94 -14.89
C VAL A 237 -1.69 -12.42 -14.48
N ASN A 238 -0.72 -13.18 -14.96
CA ASN A 238 -0.67 -14.65 -14.82
C ASN A 238 -0.10 -15.10 -13.46
N TRP A 239 -0.68 -14.57 -12.40
CA TRP A 239 -0.42 -14.90 -11.01
C TRP A 239 -1.72 -15.26 -10.30
N THR A 240 -1.62 -16.06 -9.25
CA THR A 240 -2.75 -16.33 -8.37
C THR A 240 -2.47 -15.64 -7.04
N THR A 241 -3.41 -14.83 -6.57
CA THR A 241 -3.36 -14.21 -5.25
C THR A 241 -4.55 -14.67 -4.43
N THR A 242 -4.35 -14.78 -3.12
CA THR A 242 -5.44 -15.14 -2.19
C THR A 242 -5.26 -14.43 -0.85
N ILE A 243 -6.31 -14.45 -0.05
CA ILE A 243 -6.27 -13.96 1.33
C ILE A 243 -5.84 -15.12 2.23
N MET A 244 -4.66 -15.00 2.84
CA MET A 244 -4.17 -15.95 3.83
C MET A 244 -3.95 -15.26 5.16
N SER A 245 -4.59 -15.79 6.21
CA SER A 245 -4.51 -15.25 7.57
C SER A 245 -4.78 -13.74 7.64
N GLY A 246 -5.69 -13.24 6.79
CA GLY A 246 -6.10 -11.85 6.74
C GLY A 246 -5.20 -10.89 5.95
N GLY A 247 -4.17 -11.35 5.26
CA GLY A 247 -3.36 -10.55 4.32
C GLY A 247 -3.44 -11.12 2.90
N VAL A 248 -3.02 -10.35 1.89
CA VAL A 248 -3.04 -10.82 0.48
C VAL A 248 -1.65 -11.30 0.08
N CYS A 249 -1.54 -12.53 -0.42
CA CYS A 249 -0.29 -13.10 -0.88
C CYS A 249 -0.42 -13.75 -2.26
N VAL A 250 0.70 -13.86 -2.96
CA VAL A 250 0.84 -14.72 -4.14
C VAL A 250 0.93 -16.18 -3.68
N VAL A 251 0.26 -17.08 -4.39
CA VAL A 251 0.30 -18.52 -4.10
C VAL A 251 0.84 -19.35 -5.27
N ASP A 252 1.40 -20.50 -4.93
CA ASP A 252 1.82 -21.53 -5.88
C ASP A 252 0.63 -22.33 -6.43
N ASP A 253 0.91 -23.31 -7.30
CA ASP A 253 -0.05 -24.23 -7.88
C ASP A 253 -0.77 -25.12 -6.85
N LYS A 254 -0.20 -25.26 -5.65
CA LYS A 254 -0.77 -26.00 -4.52
C LYS A 254 -1.53 -25.09 -3.56
N GLY A 255 -1.67 -23.79 -3.87
CA GLY A 255 -2.37 -22.82 -3.04
C GLY A 255 -1.59 -22.40 -1.78
N LYS A 256 -0.30 -22.69 -1.68
CA LYS A 256 0.55 -22.23 -0.57
C LYS A 256 1.15 -20.87 -0.88
N LYS A 257 1.40 -20.05 0.16
CA LYS A 257 2.12 -18.77 0.01
C LYS A 257 3.45 -19.03 -0.70
N MET A 258 3.64 -18.38 -1.84
CA MET A 258 4.89 -18.45 -2.59
C MET A 258 5.96 -17.64 -1.87
N ASN A 259 7.14 -18.22 -1.66
CA ASN A 259 8.26 -17.49 -1.08
C ASN A 259 8.80 -16.46 -2.11
N ILE A 260 9.47 -15.41 -1.63
CA ILE A 260 9.94 -14.33 -2.50
C ILE A 260 11.03 -14.78 -3.50
N HIS A 261 11.85 -15.76 -3.17
CA HIS A 261 12.90 -16.28 -4.06
C HIS A 261 12.31 -17.08 -5.23
N ASP A 262 11.33 -17.94 -4.97
CA ASP A 262 10.59 -18.69 -5.99
C ASP A 262 9.86 -17.73 -6.94
N ARG A 263 9.27 -16.66 -6.39
CA ARG A 263 8.66 -15.58 -7.17
C ARG A 263 9.66 -14.91 -8.10
N LEU A 264 10.86 -14.57 -7.62
CA LEU A 264 11.91 -13.96 -8.43
C LEU A 264 12.41 -14.91 -9.53
N GLU A 265 12.61 -16.19 -9.24
CA GLU A 265 12.97 -17.19 -10.26
C GLU A 265 11.89 -17.31 -11.34
N LYS A 266 10.61 -17.31 -10.95
CA LYS A 266 9.51 -17.29 -11.91
C LYS A 266 9.53 -16.04 -12.80
N ILE A 267 9.77 -14.84 -12.23
CA ILE A 267 9.89 -13.58 -13.00
C ILE A 267 11.03 -13.65 -14.03
N LYS A 268 12.18 -14.20 -13.64
CA LYS A 268 13.33 -14.40 -14.55
C LYS A 268 12.96 -15.33 -15.71
N ASN A 269 12.33 -16.46 -15.43
CA ASN A 269 11.92 -17.43 -16.45
C ASN A 269 10.88 -16.86 -17.42
N LEU A 270 9.93 -16.05 -16.94
CA LEU A 270 8.96 -15.34 -17.79
C LEU A 270 9.62 -14.35 -18.75
N SER A 271 10.77 -13.79 -18.37
CA SER A 271 11.52 -12.84 -19.19
C SER A 271 12.34 -13.54 -20.29
N VAL A 272 12.83 -14.76 -20.04
CA VAL A 272 13.62 -15.55 -21.00
C VAL A 272 12.75 -16.14 -22.11
N ASN A 273 11.57 -16.67 -21.79
CA ASN A 273 10.71 -17.34 -22.76
C ASN A 273 10.19 -16.39 -23.89
N LYS A 274 10.15 -15.07 -23.65
CA LYS A 274 9.81 -14.08 -24.69
C LYS A 274 10.94 -13.84 -25.70
N LEU A 275 12.21 -13.98 -25.30
CA LEU A 275 13.36 -13.80 -26.20
C LEU A 275 13.51 -14.99 -27.17
N VAL A 276 13.11 -16.19 -26.75
CA VAL A 276 13.14 -17.39 -27.60
C VAL A 276 11.95 -17.40 -28.58
N GLY A 277 10.80 -16.84 -28.19
CA GLY A 277 9.60 -16.77 -29.04
C GLY A 277 9.62 -15.69 -30.13
N SER A 278 10.51 -14.70 -30.06
CA SER A 278 10.69 -13.65 -31.08
C SER A 278 11.82 -13.93 -32.07
N GLY A 279 12.44 -15.12 -32.01
CA GLY A 279 13.60 -15.50 -32.84
C GLY A 279 13.28 -16.37 -34.06
N ASN A 280 12.02 -16.70 -34.31
CA ASN A 280 11.58 -17.46 -35.48
C ASN A 280 10.32 -16.82 -36.07
N LEU A 281 10.50 -15.78 -36.88
CA LEU A 281 9.59 -15.34 -37.95
C LEU A 281 10.40 -14.54 -38.96
#